data_AF-A0A453BNT9-F1
#
_entry.id   AF-A0A453BNT9-F1
#
_cell.length_a   1.000
_cell.length_b   1.000
_cell.length_c   1.000
_cell.angle_alpha   90.00
_cell.angle_beta   90.00
_cell.angle_gamma   90.00
#
_symmetry.space_group_name_H-M   'P 1'
#
loop_
_entity.id
_entity.type
_entity.pdbx_description
1 polymer ?
#
loop_
_entity_poly.entity_id
_entity_poly.type
_entity_poly.pdbx_seq_one_letter_code
_entity_poly.pdbx_strand_id
1 'polypeptide(L)'
;MSFGSDRERAGKERKGWSVTVHDLSGSPVALASMVTPFVASPGSDRVSRSNPGAWLVLRPGDGTWKPWGRLECWRERGAGAAGDSLGYRFELLIPDPTGMGVGVSVAESNVPSSRGGRFVIDLTAAQPFGRSGSPGCSPRGSGDFSGGYGLWPFGSYRGFVMSAAVQGEGRCSRPTVEVGVPHVGCAEDAAAFVALAAAVDLSMDACRLFSHRLRRELSGTRSDLLR
;
A
#
# COMPACT_ATOMS: atom_id res chain seq x y z
N MET A 1 -11.49 41.58 -5.90
CA MET A 1 -10.78 40.52 -5.16
C MET A 1 -11.85 39.57 -4.63
N SER A 2 -12.01 38.40 -5.24
CA SER A 2 -13.03 37.45 -4.81
C SER A 2 -12.46 36.60 -3.69
N PHE A 3 -13.07 36.69 -2.50
CA PHE A 3 -12.81 35.79 -1.39
C PHE A 3 -13.42 34.42 -1.75
N GLY A 4 -12.61 33.60 -2.41
CA GLY A 4 -12.93 32.20 -2.64
C GLY A 4 -13.13 31.52 -1.29
N SER A 5 -14.36 31.14 -1.00
CA SER A 5 -14.75 30.52 0.26
C SER A 5 -13.93 29.25 0.50
N ASP A 6 -13.29 29.13 1.67
CA ASP A 6 -12.64 27.91 2.16
C ASP A 6 -13.56 26.67 2.13
N ARG A 7 -14.87 26.87 2.02
CA ARG A 7 -15.87 25.81 1.81
C ARG A 7 -15.74 25.05 0.49
N GLU A 8 -15.15 25.63 -0.55
CA GLU A 8 -14.95 24.93 -1.84
C GLU A 8 -13.74 23.96 -1.80
N ARG A 9 -12.78 24.21 -0.91
CA ARG A 9 -11.61 23.33 -0.70
C ARG A 9 -11.94 22.05 0.06
N ALA A 10 -12.96 22.08 0.91
CA ALA A 10 -13.38 20.93 1.72
C ALA A 10 -13.96 19.75 0.91
N GLY A 11 -14.27 19.94 -0.37
CA GLY A 11 -14.84 18.90 -1.24
C GLY A 11 -13.82 18.15 -2.13
N LYS A 12 -12.54 18.56 -2.14
CA LYS A 12 -11.52 18.03 -3.07
C LYS A 12 -10.38 17.28 -2.37
N GLU A 13 -10.57 16.92 -1.10
CA GLU A 13 -9.58 16.21 -0.29
C GLU A 13 -10.25 15.03 0.44
N ARG A 14 -9.61 13.86 0.42
CA ARG A 14 -9.95 12.71 1.27
C ARG A 14 -8.80 12.50 2.23
N LYS A 15 -9.07 12.62 3.54
CA LYS A 15 -8.05 12.64 4.60
C LYS A 15 -8.48 11.88 5.84
N GLY A 16 -7.50 11.55 6.68
CA GLY A 16 -7.73 11.12 8.06
C GLY A 16 -8.29 9.71 8.22
N TRP A 17 -8.17 8.86 7.20
CA TRP A 17 -8.55 7.45 7.33
C TRP A 17 -7.43 6.65 7.97
N SER A 18 -7.81 5.73 8.84
CA SER A 18 -6.93 4.75 9.44
C SER A 18 -7.63 3.39 9.54
N VAL A 19 -6.84 2.33 9.51
CA VAL A 19 -7.27 0.95 9.71
C VAL A 19 -6.42 0.36 10.82
N THR A 20 -7.05 -0.04 11.92
CA THR A 20 -6.36 -0.74 13.01
C THR A 20 -6.74 -2.21 12.97
N VAL A 21 -5.73 -3.08 12.97
CA VAL A 21 -5.91 -4.52 13.08
C VAL A 21 -5.74 -4.90 14.55
N HIS A 22 -6.73 -5.58 15.10
CA HIS A 22 -6.73 -6.09 16.47
C HIS A 22 -6.57 -7.60 16.46
N ASP A 23 -5.86 -8.15 17.45
CA ASP A 23 -5.88 -9.59 17.71
C ASP A 23 -7.19 -10.02 18.39
N LEU A 24 -7.30 -11.30 18.72
CA LEU A 24 -8.49 -11.86 19.39
C LEU A 24 -8.68 -11.36 20.83
N SER A 25 -7.65 -10.76 21.44
CA SER A 25 -7.74 -10.13 22.75
C SER A 25 -8.24 -8.67 22.68
N GLY A 26 -8.32 -8.11 21.46
CA GLY A 26 -8.63 -6.69 21.23
C GLY A 26 -7.39 -5.80 21.24
N SER A 27 -6.19 -6.35 21.36
CA SER A 27 -4.94 -5.58 21.34
C SER A 27 -4.59 -5.16 19.92
N PRO A 28 -4.22 -3.89 19.68
CA PRO A 28 -3.87 -3.44 18.33
C PRO A 28 -2.49 -3.99 17.92
N VAL A 29 -2.45 -4.75 16.82
CA VAL A 29 -1.26 -5.47 16.35
C VAL A 29 -0.71 -4.95 15.02
N ALA A 30 -1.48 -4.13 14.29
CA ALA A 30 -1.01 -3.35 13.15
C ALA A 30 -1.90 -2.14 12.90
N LEU A 31 -1.37 -1.12 12.24
CA LEU A 31 -2.10 0.09 11.87
C LEU A 31 -1.69 0.51 10.46
N ALA A 32 -2.64 0.88 9.62
CA ALA A 32 -2.39 1.65 8.41
C ALA A 32 -3.05 3.02 8.56
N SER A 33 -2.29 4.09 8.42
CA SER A 33 -2.79 5.45 8.60
C SER A 33 -2.44 6.32 7.39
N MET A 34 -3.41 7.09 6.91
CA MET A 34 -3.18 8.03 5.82
C MET A 34 -2.29 9.18 6.31
N VAL A 35 -1.10 9.30 5.71
CA VAL A 35 -0.10 10.32 6.05
C VAL A 35 -0.02 11.43 5.00
N THR A 36 -0.47 11.15 3.78
CA THR A 36 -0.64 12.18 2.74
C THR A 36 -2.06 12.07 2.22
N PRO A 37 -2.85 13.15 2.33
CA PRO A 37 -4.24 13.14 1.90
C PRO A 37 -4.34 12.95 0.39
N PHE A 38 -5.43 12.34 -0.05
CA PHE A 38 -5.72 12.20 -1.47
C PHE A 38 -6.39 13.48 -1.94
N VAL A 39 -5.77 14.19 -2.89
CA VAL A 39 -6.22 15.50 -3.37
C VAL A 39 -6.27 15.51 -4.89
N ALA A 40 -7.28 16.17 -5.45
CA ALA A 40 -7.37 16.39 -6.90
C ALA A 40 -6.24 17.31 -7.38
N SER A 41 -5.54 16.91 -8.43
CA SER A 41 -4.51 17.74 -9.06
C SER A 41 -5.14 18.96 -9.75
N PRO A 42 -4.46 20.13 -9.79
CA PRO A 42 -5.01 21.34 -10.39
C PRO A 42 -5.49 21.11 -11.83
N GLY A 43 -6.71 21.57 -12.15
CA GLY A 43 -7.31 21.39 -13.48
C GLY A 43 -7.84 19.98 -13.75
N SER A 44 -7.85 19.09 -12.75
CA SER A 44 -8.33 17.72 -12.84
C SER A 44 -9.21 17.38 -11.62
N ASP A 45 -9.92 16.26 -11.71
CA ASP A 45 -10.66 15.63 -10.61
C ASP A 45 -10.00 14.33 -10.13
N ARG A 46 -8.69 14.18 -10.39
CA ARG A 46 -7.91 12.96 -10.16
C ARG A 46 -6.73 13.20 -9.24
N VAL A 47 -6.37 12.19 -8.47
CA VAL A 47 -5.08 12.11 -7.78
C VAL A 47 -4.02 11.71 -8.81
N SER A 48 -3.09 12.59 -9.14
CA SER A 48 -2.02 12.29 -10.11
C SER A 48 -0.82 11.61 -9.47
N ARG A 49 -0.02 10.90 -10.27
CA ARG A 49 1.25 10.29 -9.83
C ARG A 49 2.25 11.30 -9.26
N SER A 50 2.19 12.56 -9.69
CA SER A 50 3.02 13.65 -9.17
C SER A 50 2.60 14.16 -7.79
N ASN A 51 1.40 13.83 -7.33
CA ASN A 51 0.88 14.18 -6.01
C ASN A 51 0.05 13.00 -5.46
N PRO A 52 0.69 11.85 -5.18
CA PRO A 52 0.00 10.65 -4.75
C PRO A 52 -0.52 10.82 -3.31
N GLY A 53 -1.64 10.17 -3.01
CA GLY A 53 -2.03 9.94 -1.62
C GLY A 53 -1.14 8.86 -1.01
N ALA A 54 -0.91 8.91 0.30
CA ALA A 54 0.01 7.99 0.95
C ALA A 54 -0.50 7.47 2.29
N TRP A 55 -0.19 6.20 2.55
CA TRP A 55 -0.42 5.50 3.80
C TRP A 55 0.91 5.08 4.41
N LEU A 56 0.98 5.14 5.74
CA LEU A 56 2.05 4.55 6.52
C LEU A 56 1.49 3.33 7.24
N VAL A 57 2.11 2.18 7.02
CA VAL A 57 1.83 0.95 7.74
C VAL A 57 2.78 0.87 8.92
N LEU A 58 2.23 0.62 10.09
CA LEU A 58 2.88 0.67 11.39
C LEU A 58 2.69 -0.68 12.10
N ARG A 59 3.75 -1.12 12.77
CA ARG A 59 3.75 -2.30 13.65
C ARG A 59 4.08 -1.87 15.09
N PRO A 60 3.59 -2.60 16.10
CA PRO A 60 4.10 -2.43 17.46
C PRO A 60 5.60 -2.75 17.54
N GLY A 61 6.35 -1.98 18.33
CA GLY A 61 7.74 -2.26 18.65
C GLY A 61 8.28 -1.31 19.73
N ASP A 62 9.01 -1.85 20.71
CA ASP A 62 9.60 -1.10 21.84
C ASP A 62 8.60 -0.16 22.57
N GLY A 63 7.36 -0.62 22.76
CA GLY A 63 6.31 0.16 23.42
C GLY A 63 5.76 1.34 22.61
N THR A 64 6.12 1.44 21.32
CA THR A 64 5.61 2.47 20.40
C THR A 64 5.19 1.86 19.06
N TRP A 65 4.64 2.69 18.17
CA TRP A 65 4.36 2.34 16.78
C TRP A 65 5.58 2.62 15.92
N LYS A 66 6.10 1.58 15.25
CA LYS A 66 7.23 1.69 14.34
C LYS A 66 6.79 1.62 12.88
N PRO A 67 7.30 2.50 12.01
CA PRO A 67 7.02 2.43 10.58
C PRO A 67 7.54 1.11 9.99
N TRP A 68 6.68 0.43 9.24
CA TRP A 68 7.00 -0.82 8.54
C TRP A 68 7.08 -0.61 7.03
N GLY A 69 6.14 0.15 6.45
CA GLY A 69 6.14 0.41 5.02
C GLY A 69 5.30 1.62 4.65
N ARG A 70 5.56 2.18 3.47
CA ARG A 70 4.84 3.31 2.90
C ARG A 70 4.17 2.88 1.60
N LEU A 71 2.87 3.07 1.51
CA LEU A 71 2.09 2.85 0.29
C LEU A 71 1.69 4.19 -0.30
N GLU A 72 2.07 4.44 -1.54
CA GLU A 72 1.60 5.56 -2.33
C GLU A 72 0.62 5.08 -3.40
N CYS A 73 -0.44 5.85 -3.62
CA CYS A 73 -1.52 5.50 -4.54
C CYS A 73 -1.96 6.72 -5.34
N TRP A 74 -2.26 6.51 -6.62
CA TRP A 74 -2.77 7.53 -7.53
C TRP A 74 -3.71 6.92 -8.56
N ARG A 75 -4.43 7.77 -9.28
CA ARG A 75 -5.28 7.34 -10.39
C ARG A 75 -4.52 7.50 -11.71
N GLU A 76 -4.08 6.39 -12.27
CA GLU A 76 -3.45 6.34 -13.58
C GLU A 76 -4.53 6.42 -14.67
N ARG A 77 -4.27 7.23 -15.70
CA ARG A 77 -5.19 7.36 -16.84
C ARG A 77 -4.91 6.23 -17.81
N GLY A 78 -5.92 5.40 -18.07
CA GLY A 78 -5.81 4.35 -19.06
C GLY A 78 -5.83 4.90 -20.50
N ALA A 79 -5.13 4.21 -21.41
CA ALA A 79 -5.14 4.53 -22.83
C ALA A 79 -6.28 3.76 -23.55
N GLY A 80 -7.15 4.49 -24.24
CA GLY A 80 -8.19 3.89 -25.10
C GLY A 80 -9.20 3.03 -24.33
N ALA A 81 -9.36 1.76 -24.73
CA ALA A 81 -10.30 0.81 -24.13
C ALA A 81 -9.84 0.26 -22.76
N ALA A 82 -8.57 0.41 -22.41
CA ALA A 82 -8.09 0.16 -21.06
C ALA A 82 -8.54 1.35 -20.21
N GLY A 83 -9.61 1.17 -19.44
CA GLY A 83 -10.11 2.22 -18.53
C GLY A 83 -9.08 2.62 -17.47
N ASP A 84 -9.46 3.54 -16.60
CA ASP A 84 -8.59 4.04 -15.52
C ASP A 84 -8.12 2.92 -14.58
N SER A 85 -6.95 3.11 -13.97
CA SER A 85 -6.40 2.17 -12.98
C SER A 85 -5.91 2.88 -11.72
N LEU A 86 -5.91 2.16 -10.61
CA LEU A 86 -5.20 2.54 -9.40
C LEU A 86 -3.72 2.20 -9.58
N GLY A 87 -2.88 3.22 -9.74
CA GLY A 87 -1.44 3.06 -9.64
C GLY A 87 -1.02 3.03 -8.18
N TYR A 88 -0.04 2.18 -7.86
CA TYR A 88 0.49 2.06 -6.51
C TYR A 88 2.00 1.88 -6.52
N ARG A 89 2.64 2.34 -5.44
CA ARG A 89 4.04 2.06 -5.11
C ARG A 89 4.14 1.77 -3.62
N PHE A 90 4.68 0.61 -3.27
CA PHE A 90 4.93 0.21 -1.89
C PHE A 90 6.43 0.14 -1.62
N GLU A 91 6.84 0.81 -0.56
CA GLU A 91 8.21 0.82 -0.05
C GLU A 91 8.26 0.17 1.33
N LEU A 92 9.18 -0.77 1.51
CA LEU A 92 9.51 -1.30 2.82
C LEU A 92 10.52 -0.36 3.48
N LEU A 93 10.26 0.03 4.73
CA LEU A 93 11.11 0.95 5.46
C LEU A 93 12.13 0.16 6.28
N ILE A 94 13.42 0.36 6.01
CA ILE A 94 14.50 -0.28 6.75
C ILE A 94 14.68 0.47 8.09
N PRO A 95 14.60 -0.22 9.25
CA PRO A 95 14.87 0.42 10.53
C PRO A 95 16.32 0.92 10.58
N ASP A 96 16.50 2.22 10.81
CA ASP A 96 17.80 2.82 11.14
C ASP A 96 17.79 3.19 12.64
N PRO A 97 18.84 2.87 13.42
CA PRO A 97 18.99 3.38 14.80
C PRO A 97 18.85 4.91 14.94
N THR A 98 19.01 5.70 13.88
CA THR A 98 18.79 7.16 13.89
C THR A 98 17.34 7.59 13.62
N GLY A 99 16.45 6.67 13.25
CA GLY A 99 15.02 6.94 13.01
C GLY A 99 14.67 7.48 11.61
N MET A 100 15.65 7.74 10.74
CA MET A 100 15.44 8.08 9.31
C MET A 100 15.67 6.85 8.42
N GLY A 101 14.84 5.83 8.58
CA GLY A 101 14.91 4.62 7.77
C GLY A 101 14.85 4.91 6.27
N VAL A 102 15.63 4.16 5.48
CA VAL A 102 15.61 4.22 4.01
C VAL A 102 14.45 3.37 3.49
N GLY A 103 13.65 3.93 2.57
CA GLY A 103 12.59 3.22 1.86
C GLY A 103 13.12 2.45 0.65
N VAL A 104 12.75 1.18 0.53
CA VAL A 104 13.07 0.34 -0.63
C VAL A 104 11.78 -0.03 -1.34
N SER A 105 11.62 0.37 -2.60
CA SER A 105 10.46 -0.02 -3.41
C SER A 105 10.49 -1.52 -3.70
N VAL A 106 9.45 -2.21 -3.23
CA VAL A 106 9.30 -3.67 -3.38
C VAL A 106 8.11 -4.05 -4.25
N ALA A 107 7.20 -3.10 -4.54
CA ALA A 107 6.12 -3.30 -5.48
C ALA A 107 5.70 -1.97 -6.10
N GLU A 108 5.60 -1.93 -7.43
CA GLU A 108 5.01 -0.81 -8.17
C GLU A 108 4.24 -1.36 -9.37
N SER A 109 2.95 -1.08 -9.45
CA SER A 109 2.10 -1.57 -10.54
C SER A 109 0.77 -0.82 -10.60
N ASN A 110 -0.15 -1.33 -11.43
CA ASN A 110 -1.48 -0.78 -11.63
C ASN A 110 -2.56 -1.86 -11.47
N VAL A 111 -3.68 -1.51 -10.83
CA VAL A 111 -4.87 -2.36 -10.74
C VAL A 111 -6.03 -1.68 -11.46
N PRO A 112 -6.72 -2.34 -12.42
CA PRO A 112 -7.86 -1.74 -13.12
C PRO A 112 -8.95 -1.26 -12.16
N SER A 113 -9.36 0.00 -12.25
CA SER A 113 -10.32 0.60 -11.31
C SER A 113 -11.73 0.00 -11.44
N SER A 114 -12.14 -0.38 -12.66
CA SER A 114 -13.50 -0.84 -12.95
C SER A 114 -13.81 -2.25 -12.42
N ARG A 115 -12.84 -3.16 -12.52
CA ARG A 115 -13.00 -4.59 -12.16
C ARG A 115 -12.17 -5.01 -10.95
N GLY A 116 -11.23 -4.19 -10.50
CA GLY A 116 -10.25 -4.57 -9.50
C GLY A 116 -9.18 -5.50 -10.06
N GLY A 117 -8.54 -6.26 -9.17
CA GLY A 117 -7.46 -7.18 -9.52
C GLY A 117 -6.72 -7.64 -8.27
N ARG A 118 -5.41 -7.86 -8.40
CA ARG A 118 -4.57 -8.22 -7.26
C ARG A 118 -3.44 -7.22 -7.07
N PHE A 119 -3.23 -6.83 -5.83
CA PHE A 119 -1.96 -6.27 -5.38
C PHE A 119 -1.01 -7.42 -5.06
N VAL A 120 0.23 -7.37 -5.52
CA VAL A 120 1.22 -8.44 -5.35
C VAL A 120 2.55 -7.84 -4.96
N ILE A 121 3.21 -8.45 -3.97
CA ILE A 121 4.60 -8.22 -3.64
C ILE A 121 5.33 -9.54 -3.91
N ASP A 122 6.21 -9.54 -4.88
CA ASP A 122 7.02 -10.69 -5.26
C ASP A 122 8.47 -10.23 -5.48
N LEU A 123 9.38 -10.77 -4.68
CA LEU A 123 10.79 -10.38 -4.68
C LEU A 123 11.65 -11.29 -5.59
N THR A 124 11.02 -12.22 -6.33
CA THR A 124 11.73 -13.02 -7.35
C THR A 124 12.37 -12.15 -8.44
N ALA A 125 11.74 -11.02 -8.78
CA ALA A 125 12.22 -10.10 -9.82
C ALA A 125 13.18 -9.00 -9.32
N ALA A 126 13.23 -8.75 -8.01
CA ALA A 126 14.00 -7.67 -7.39
C ALA A 126 15.49 -8.03 -7.21
N GLN A 127 16.12 -8.61 -8.24
CA GLN A 127 17.57 -8.76 -8.31
C GLN A 127 18.17 -7.52 -8.99
N PRO A 128 19.03 -6.73 -8.33
CA PRO A 128 19.86 -5.72 -9.00
C PRO A 128 20.95 -6.33 -9.91
N PHE A 129 21.01 -7.67 -10.01
CA PHE A 129 21.95 -8.39 -10.89
C PHE A 129 21.25 -9.58 -11.57
N GLY A 130 20.33 -9.29 -12.49
CA GLY A 130 19.94 -10.23 -13.55
C GLY A 130 20.94 -10.11 -14.70
N ARG A 131 21.83 -11.07 -14.89
CA ARG A 131 21.64 -12.15 -15.88
C ARG A 131 21.08 -11.63 -17.21
N SER A 132 21.99 -11.23 -18.10
CA SER A 132 21.78 -11.47 -19.53
C SER A 132 21.94 -12.98 -19.78
N GLY A 133 20.95 -13.60 -20.44
CA GLY A 133 21.15 -14.84 -21.20
C GLY A 133 20.59 -16.16 -20.63
N SER A 134 19.45 -16.56 -21.22
CA SER A 134 19.07 -17.94 -21.62
C SER A 134 18.46 -18.94 -20.61
N PRO A 135 17.48 -19.76 -21.06
CA PRO A 135 16.90 -20.86 -20.29
C PRO A 135 17.78 -22.11 -20.45
N GLY A 136 18.37 -22.61 -19.38
CA GLY A 136 19.15 -23.83 -19.47
C GLY A 136 19.80 -24.25 -18.15
N CYS A 137 19.47 -25.48 -17.76
CA CYS A 137 20.25 -26.39 -16.93
C CYS A 137 20.37 -26.09 -15.42
N SER A 138 20.01 -27.09 -14.63
CA SER A 138 20.44 -27.27 -13.24
C SER A 138 21.97 -27.20 -13.13
N PRO A 139 22.49 -26.85 -11.94
CA PRO A 139 23.38 -27.80 -11.30
C PRO A 139 23.20 -27.91 -9.78
N ARG A 140 23.44 -29.13 -9.31
CA ARG A 140 23.85 -29.41 -7.93
C ARG A 140 25.13 -28.64 -7.60
N GLY A 141 25.26 -28.11 -6.39
CA GLY A 141 26.51 -27.52 -5.93
C GLY A 141 26.43 -27.08 -4.47
N SER A 142 27.04 -27.88 -3.60
CA SER A 142 27.46 -27.52 -2.24
C SER A 142 28.37 -26.29 -2.25
N GLY A 143 28.20 -25.40 -1.28
CA GLY A 143 29.10 -24.27 -1.08
C GLY A 143 28.77 -23.58 0.23
N ASP A 144 29.71 -23.67 1.16
CA ASP A 144 29.68 -23.14 2.52
C ASP A 144 29.47 -21.62 2.53
N PHE A 145 28.55 -21.14 3.37
CA PHE A 145 28.39 -19.70 3.63
C PHE A 145 28.82 -19.38 5.06
N SER A 146 30.13 -19.42 5.30
CA SER A 146 30.77 -18.75 6.42
C SER A 146 31.30 -17.38 5.96
N GLY A 147 30.78 -16.31 6.55
CA GLY A 147 31.38 -14.98 6.48
C GLY A 147 30.83 -14.08 5.38
N GLY A 148 29.62 -13.59 5.56
CA GLY A 148 29.07 -12.57 4.68
C GLY A 148 27.99 -11.78 5.39
N TYR A 149 28.26 -10.50 5.61
CA TYR A 149 27.28 -9.42 5.71
C TYR A 149 26.38 -9.45 4.47
N GLY A 150 25.51 -10.47 4.39
CA GLY A 150 24.54 -10.63 3.33
C GLY A 150 23.64 -9.42 3.37
N LEU A 151 23.77 -8.55 2.35
CA LEU A 151 23.11 -7.26 2.26
C LEU A 151 21.61 -7.42 2.52
N TRP A 152 21.21 -7.18 3.76
CA TRP A 152 19.85 -6.83 4.10
C TRP A 152 19.51 -5.53 3.36
N PRO A 153 18.35 -5.45 2.68
CA PRO A 153 17.20 -6.36 2.77
C PRO A 153 17.15 -7.44 1.66
N PHE A 154 18.17 -7.62 0.82
CA PHE A 154 18.07 -8.42 -0.41
C PHE A 154 18.74 -9.81 -0.34
N GLY A 155 19.54 -10.09 0.69
CA GLY A 155 20.28 -11.36 0.79
C GLY A 155 19.42 -12.57 1.17
N SER A 156 18.29 -12.37 1.85
CA SER A 156 17.45 -13.46 2.41
C SER A 156 16.02 -13.51 1.85
N TYR A 157 15.58 -12.50 1.11
CA TYR A 157 14.20 -12.40 0.62
C TYR A 157 14.12 -12.84 -0.85
N ARG A 158 13.89 -14.14 -1.07
CA ARG A 158 13.52 -14.67 -2.38
C ARG A 158 12.12 -15.24 -2.32
N GLY A 159 11.28 -14.89 -3.29
CA GLY A 159 9.98 -15.53 -3.49
C GLY A 159 8.79 -14.59 -3.39
N PHE A 160 7.62 -15.21 -3.51
CA PHE A 160 6.32 -14.62 -3.25
C PHE A 160 6.22 -14.16 -1.79
N VAL A 161 5.93 -12.87 -1.58
CA VAL A 161 5.77 -12.29 -0.24
C VAL A 161 4.30 -12.26 0.13
N MET A 162 3.50 -11.58 -0.68
CA MET A 162 2.07 -11.50 -0.44
C MET A 162 1.29 -11.19 -1.72
N SER A 163 -0.01 -11.43 -1.64
CA SER A 163 -0.96 -10.86 -2.56
C SER A 163 -2.30 -10.61 -1.91
N ALA A 164 -2.97 -9.55 -2.35
CA ALA A 164 -4.30 -9.18 -1.88
C ALA A 164 -5.24 -9.00 -3.07
N ALA A 165 -6.41 -9.66 -3.03
CA ALA A 165 -7.49 -9.39 -3.97
C ALA A 165 -8.18 -8.07 -3.63
N VAL A 166 -8.35 -7.20 -4.62
CA VAL A 166 -8.94 -5.86 -4.47
C VAL A 166 -10.08 -5.72 -5.45
N GLN A 167 -11.24 -5.25 -4.97
CA GLN A 167 -12.38 -5.03 -5.85
C GLN A 167 -12.30 -3.69 -6.58
N GLY A 168 -13.05 -3.56 -7.67
CA GLY A 168 -13.18 -2.29 -8.38
C GLY A 168 -13.85 -1.20 -7.51
N GLU A 169 -13.63 0.06 -7.89
CA GLU A 169 -14.11 1.23 -7.16
C GLU A 169 -15.63 1.19 -6.88
N GLY A 170 -16.05 1.61 -5.68
CA GLY A 170 -17.45 1.68 -5.30
C GLY A 170 -18.13 0.36 -4.94
N ARG A 171 -17.40 -0.77 -4.94
CA ARG A 171 -17.91 -2.06 -4.46
C ARG A 171 -17.52 -2.28 -3.00
N CYS A 172 -18.37 -2.95 -2.22
CA CYS A 172 -17.98 -3.42 -0.89
C CYS A 172 -16.96 -4.55 -1.05
N SER A 173 -15.76 -4.28 -0.59
CA SER A 173 -14.63 -5.17 -0.72
C SER A 173 -14.58 -6.19 0.41
N ARG A 174 -14.10 -7.38 0.08
CA ARG A 174 -13.69 -8.43 1.03
C ARG A 174 -12.27 -8.82 0.66
N PRO A 175 -11.26 -7.97 0.96
CA PRO A 175 -9.90 -8.25 0.54
C PRO A 175 -9.44 -9.57 1.15
N THR A 176 -9.02 -10.48 0.29
CA THR A 176 -8.43 -11.77 0.70
C THR A 176 -6.92 -11.64 0.58
N VAL A 177 -6.20 -11.96 1.65
CA VAL A 177 -4.75 -11.81 1.75
C VAL A 177 -4.09 -13.17 1.79
N GLU A 178 -3.17 -13.41 0.87
CA GLU A 178 -2.30 -14.57 0.82
C GLU A 178 -0.89 -14.10 1.17
N VAL A 179 -0.22 -14.76 2.12
CA VAL A 179 1.13 -14.40 2.55
C VAL A 179 2.02 -15.63 2.49
N GLY A 180 3.23 -15.47 1.96
CA GLY A 180 4.24 -16.53 1.97
C GLY A 180 4.67 -16.82 3.40
N VAL A 181 4.59 -18.09 3.80
CA VAL A 181 4.99 -18.58 5.15
C VAL A 181 6.37 -18.07 5.59
N PRO A 182 7.42 -18.01 4.72
CA PRO A 182 8.72 -17.50 5.13
C PRO A 182 8.74 -16.04 5.59
N HIS A 183 7.70 -15.26 5.29
CA HIS A 183 7.59 -13.84 5.60
C HIS A 183 6.71 -13.55 6.83
N VAL A 184 6.23 -14.59 7.53
CA VAL A 184 5.40 -14.47 8.73
C VAL A 184 6.09 -15.19 9.88
N GLY A 185 6.75 -14.44 10.77
CA GLY A 185 7.35 -14.99 11.99
C GLY A 185 6.40 -14.96 13.19
N CYS A 186 5.52 -13.95 13.23
CA CYS A 186 4.52 -13.77 14.28
C CYS A 186 3.20 -13.23 13.73
N ALA A 187 2.17 -13.14 14.59
CA ALA A 187 0.84 -12.66 14.19
C ALA A 187 0.86 -11.19 13.73
N GLU A 188 1.72 -10.38 14.32
CA GLU A 188 1.92 -8.97 13.99
C GLU A 188 2.48 -8.79 12.57
N ASP A 189 3.37 -9.68 12.13
CA ASP A 189 3.89 -9.67 10.75
C ASP A 189 2.76 -9.92 9.75
N ALA A 190 1.88 -10.91 10.01
CA ALA A 190 0.68 -11.14 9.20
C ALA A 190 -0.29 -9.95 9.26
N ALA A 191 -0.48 -9.37 10.44
CA ALA A 191 -1.36 -8.22 10.64
C ALA A 191 -0.91 -6.99 9.83
N ALA A 192 0.41 -6.78 9.66
CA ALA A 192 0.94 -5.71 8.83
C ALA A 192 0.53 -5.86 7.35
N PHE A 193 0.57 -7.09 6.81
CA PHE A 193 0.08 -7.37 5.45
C PHE A 193 -1.44 -7.18 5.32
N VAL A 194 -2.21 -7.52 6.36
CA VAL A 194 -3.66 -7.26 6.40
C VAL A 194 -3.95 -5.76 6.40
N ALA A 195 -3.24 -4.98 7.22
CA ALA A 195 -3.36 -3.53 7.26
C ALA A 195 -3.00 -2.89 5.90
N LEU A 196 -1.93 -3.37 5.26
CA LEU A 196 -1.55 -2.95 3.90
C LEU A 196 -2.64 -3.27 2.87
N ALA A 197 -3.18 -4.49 2.88
CA ALA A 197 -4.25 -4.88 1.97
C ALA A 197 -5.50 -4.00 2.12
N ALA A 198 -5.87 -3.67 3.36
CA ALA A 198 -6.97 -2.74 3.63
C ALA A 198 -6.66 -1.31 3.12
N ALA A 199 -5.43 -0.84 3.25
CA ALA A 199 -5.01 0.46 2.72
C ALA A 199 -5.05 0.51 1.18
N VAL A 200 -4.62 -0.55 0.49
CA VAL A 200 -4.74 -0.66 -0.98
C VAL A 200 -6.20 -0.63 -1.39
N ASP A 201 -7.04 -1.39 -0.68
CA ASP A 201 -8.46 -1.47 -0.99
C ASP A 201 -9.20 -0.14 -0.79
N LEU A 202 -8.98 0.54 0.34
CA LEU A 202 -9.50 1.89 0.57
C LEU A 202 -8.95 2.90 -0.44
N SER A 203 -7.76 2.66 -0.99
CA SER A 203 -7.19 3.53 -2.03
C SER A 203 -7.96 3.44 -3.36
N MET A 204 -8.68 2.35 -3.65
CA MET A 204 -9.60 2.30 -4.80
C MET A 204 -10.70 3.35 -4.69
N ASP A 205 -11.25 3.52 -3.49
CA ASP A 205 -12.25 4.55 -3.21
C ASP A 205 -11.60 5.93 -3.06
N ALA A 206 -10.43 6.03 -2.42
CA ALA A 206 -9.72 7.28 -2.21
C ALA A 206 -9.15 7.89 -3.50
N CYS A 207 -8.91 7.09 -4.55
CA CYS A 207 -8.50 7.55 -5.88
C CYS A 207 -9.66 7.70 -6.88
N ARG A 208 -10.93 7.50 -6.49
CA ARG A 208 -12.06 7.84 -7.38
C ARG A 208 -12.02 9.29 -7.78
N LEU A 209 -12.66 9.61 -8.90
CA LEU A 209 -12.87 11.00 -9.29
C LEU A 209 -13.50 11.80 -8.14
N PHE A 210 -13.02 13.02 -7.91
CA PHE A 210 -13.59 13.92 -6.89
C PHE A 210 -14.96 14.47 -7.30
N SER A 211 -15.30 14.38 -8.58
CA SER A 211 -16.66 14.59 -9.08
C SER A 211 -17.64 13.49 -8.63
N HIS A 212 -17.13 12.32 -8.24
CA HIS A 212 -17.93 11.20 -7.74
C HIS A 212 -17.95 11.18 -6.21
N ARG A 213 -19.11 10.84 -5.64
CA ARG A 213 -19.26 10.65 -4.20
C ARG A 213 -18.66 9.30 -3.77
N LEU A 214 -18.09 9.27 -2.57
CA LEU A 214 -17.69 8.03 -1.92
C LEU A 214 -18.94 7.21 -1.55
N ARG A 215 -18.74 5.90 -1.32
CA ARG A 215 -19.80 5.06 -0.74
C ARG A 215 -20.20 5.60 0.64
N ARG A 216 -21.43 5.32 1.06
CA ARG A 216 -22.02 5.88 2.29
C ARG A 216 -21.18 5.58 3.53
N GLU A 217 -20.59 4.40 3.60
CA GLU A 217 -19.73 3.94 4.71
C GLU A 217 -18.46 4.79 4.89
N LEU A 218 -17.95 5.39 3.81
CA LEU A 218 -16.73 6.20 3.79
C LEU A 218 -17.01 7.70 3.71
N SER A 219 -18.27 8.06 3.44
CA SER A 219 -18.72 9.44 3.48
C SER A 219 -19.01 9.78 4.93
N GLY A 220 -18.18 10.62 5.55
CA GLY A 220 -18.42 11.05 6.92
C GLY A 220 -19.79 11.71 7.04
N THR A 221 -20.79 10.98 7.54
CA THR A 221 -22.03 11.60 8.02
C THR A 221 -21.65 12.38 9.27
N ARG A 222 -21.46 13.69 9.10
CA ARG A 222 -21.30 14.68 10.17
C ARG A 222 -22.58 14.83 11.02
N SER A 223 -23.35 13.76 11.22
CA SER A 223 -24.67 13.75 11.84
C SER A 223 -24.78 12.85 13.07
N ASP A 224 -23.77 12.05 13.40
CA ASP A 224 -23.82 11.14 14.56
C ASP A 224 -23.03 11.63 15.79
N LEU A 225 -22.59 12.89 15.79
CA LEU A 225 -21.96 13.56 16.96
C LEU A 225 -22.85 14.64 17.60
N LEU A 226 -24.15 14.66 17.30
CA LEU A 226 -25.13 15.56 17.90
C LEU A 226 -26.40 14.82 18.37
N ARG A 227 -26.27 13.58 18.83
CA ARG A 227 -27.32 12.91 19.61
C ARG A 227 -26.77 12.42 20.93
#